data_AF-A0A9E1JZI0-F1
#
_entry.id   AF-A0A9E1JZI0-F1
#
_cell.length_a   1.000
_cell.length_b   1.000
_cell.length_c   1.000
_cell.angle_alpha   90.00
_cell.angle_beta   90.00
_cell.angle_gamma   90.00
#
_symmetry.space_group_name_H-M   'P 1'
#
loop_
_entity.id
_entity.type
_entity.pdbx_description
1 polymer ?
#
loop_
_entity_poly.entity_id
_entity_poly.type
_entity_poly.pdbx_seq_one_letter_code
_entity_poly.pdbx_strand_id
1 'polypeptide(L)' 'IKVATPYFKPKKNETNRKPDFYVHETEKWLVFPHELEGLSLQEIIDSKPELGDLIKQIKPFLSK' A
#
# COMPACT_ATOMS: atom_id res chain seq x y z
N ILE A 1 -12.73 20.03 14.85
CA ILE A 1 -12.80 19.06 13.73
C ILE A 1 -11.91 17.88 14.08
N LYS A 2 -12.43 16.64 14.04
CA LYS A 2 -11.67 15.41 14.28
C LYS A 2 -11.43 14.64 12.96
N VAL A 3 -10.32 13.92 12.85
CA VAL A 3 -9.87 13.19 11.65
C VAL A 3 -9.68 11.71 11.95
N ALA A 4 -10.21 10.85 11.08
CA ALA A 4 -10.03 9.40 11.13
C ALA A 4 -9.37 8.89 9.84
N THR A 5 -8.39 7.99 9.95
CA THR A 5 -7.70 7.36 8.82
C THR A 5 -7.46 5.86 9.06
N PRO A 6 -7.58 4.96 8.06
CA PRO A 6 -7.27 3.56 8.27
C PRO A 6 -5.81 3.31 8.66
N TYR A 7 -4.87 4.08 8.11
CA TYR A 7 -3.43 3.94 8.33
C TYR A 7 -2.77 5.26 8.73
N PHE A 8 -1.84 5.20 9.67
CA PHE A 8 -1.01 6.34 10.11
C PHE A 8 0.48 5.96 10.11
N LYS A 9 1.34 6.85 9.59
CA LYS A 9 2.79 6.67 9.50
C LYS A 9 3.53 7.74 10.32
N PRO A 10 3.80 7.53 11.62
CA PRO A 10 4.37 8.55 12.49
C PRO A 10 5.70 9.11 12.01
N LYS A 11 6.61 8.26 11.50
CA LYS A 11 7.95 8.71 11.10
C LYS A 11 7.96 9.50 9.79
N LYS A 12 6.90 9.39 9.00
CA LYS A 12 6.70 10.15 7.75
C LYS A 12 5.66 11.28 7.90
N ASN A 13 5.32 11.66 9.14
CA ASN A 13 4.45 12.80 9.36
C ASN A 13 5.28 14.09 9.32
N GLU A 14 5.07 14.91 8.30
CA GLU A 14 5.74 16.20 8.12
C GLU A 14 5.04 17.35 8.87
N THR A 15 3.99 17.03 9.63
CA THR A 15 3.20 18.01 10.38
C THR A 15 3.19 17.71 11.87
N ASN A 16 2.91 18.73 12.68
CA ASN A 16 2.71 18.56 14.11
C ASN A 16 1.36 17.90 14.48
N ARG A 17 0.51 17.62 13.48
CA ARG A 17 -0.84 17.09 13.70
C ARG A 17 -0.87 15.58 13.52
N LYS A 18 -1.46 14.87 14.48
CA LYS A 18 -1.77 13.44 14.38
C LYS A 18 -3.29 13.26 14.14
N PRO A 19 -3.73 12.19 13.45
CA PRO A 19 -5.15 11.85 13.36
C PRO A 19 -5.72 11.54 14.75
N ASP A 20 -6.98 11.90 14.98
CA ASP A 20 -7.69 11.59 16.23
C ASP A 20 -7.97 10.08 16.35
N PHE A 21 -8.18 9.40 15.21
CA PHE A 21 -8.45 7.97 15.15
C PHE A 21 -7.70 7.31 13.99
N TYR A 22 -7.13 6.14 14.25
CA TYR A 22 -6.57 5.28 13.21
C TYR A 22 -6.65 3.80 13.56
N VAL A 23 -6.71 2.94 12.55
CA VAL A 23 -6.79 1.48 12.75
C VAL A 23 -5.40 0.88 12.86
N HIS A 24 -4.48 1.29 12.00
CA HIS A 24 -3.13 0.73 11.92
C HIS A 24 -2.06 1.82 11.94
N GLU A 25 -1.11 1.70 12.85
CA GLU A 25 0.15 2.45 12.82
C GLU A 25 1.21 1.60 12.12
N THR A 26 1.78 2.09 11.02
CA THR A 26 2.75 1.30 10.24
C THR A 26 3.70 2.17 9.44
N GLU A 27 4.93 1.70 9.26
CA GLU A 27 5.91 2.32 8.37
C GLU A 27 6.00 1.59 7.02
N LYS A 28 5.27 0.49 6.86
CA LYS A 28 5.26 -0.30 5.63
C LYS A 28 4.72 0.52 4.46
N TRP A 29 5.19 0.22 3.26
CA TRP A 29 4.59 0.76 2.05
C TRP A 29 3.16 0.22 1.91
N LEU A 30 2.21 1.11 1.59
CA LEU A 30 0.82 0.74 1.38
C LEU A 30 0.60 0.74 -0.12
N VAL A 31 0.12 -0.38 -0.66
CA VAL A 31 -0.24 -0.49 -2.09
C VAL A 31 -1.72 -0.76 -2.16
N PHE A 32 -2.45 0.09 -2.88
CA PHE A 32 -3.86 -0.13 -3.14
C PHE A 32 -4.06 -0.95 -4.42
N PRO A 33 -5.13 -1.77 -4.51
CA PRO A 33 -5.37 -2.61 -5.69
C PRO A 33 -5.41 -1.83 -7.02
N HIS A 34 -5.99 -0.63 -7.03
CA HIS A 34 -6.06 0.22 -8.23
C HIS A 34 -4.71 0.81 -8.64
N GLU A 35 -3.71 0.89 -7.74
CA GLU A 35 -2.35 1.32 -8.11
C GLU A 35 -1.58 0.25 -8.89
N LEU A 36 -2.12 -0.97 -8.96
CA LEU A 36 -1.58 -2.08 -9.74
C LEU A 36 -2.34 -2.27 -11.06
N GLU A 37 -3.45 -1.57 -11.25
CA GLU A 37 -4.25 -1.65 -12.46
C GLU A 37 -3.53 -0.98 -13.64
N GLY A 38 -3.56 -1.62 -14.80
CA GLY A 38 -2.92 -1.11 -16.02
C GLY A 38 -1.41 -1.32 -16.10
N LEU A 39 -0.76 -1.85 -15.05
CA LEU A 39 0.65 -2.22 -15.06
C LEU A 39 0.82 -3.68 -15.48
N SER A 40 1.86 -3.96 -16.29
CA SER A 40 2.29 -5.33 -16.53
C SER A 40 2.93 -5.91 -15.26
N LEU A 41 2.87 -7.25 -15.12
CA LEU A 41 3.49 -7.93 -13.98
C LEU A 41 5.00 -7.63 -13.86
N GLN A 42 5.67 -7.43 -15.00
CA GLN A 42 7.09 -7.10 -15.03
C GLN A 42 7.35 -5.70 -14.45
N GLU A 43 6.59 -4.68 -14.87
CA GLU A 43 6.71 -3.31 -14.36
C GLU A 43 6.47 -3.23 -12.86
N ILE A 44 5.52 -4.02 -12.33
CA ILE A 44 5.24 -4.07 -10.90
C ILE A 44 6.43 -4.67 -10.14
N ILE A 45 7.02 -5.76 -10.63
CA ILE A 45 8.18 -6.42 -9.99
C ILE A 45 9.40 -5.50 -10.00
N ASP A 46 9.67 -4.85 -11.13
CA ASP A 46 10.84 -3.97 -11.29
C ASP A 46 10.72 -2.71 -10.41
N SER A 47 9.51 -2.16 -10.28
CA SER A 47 9.28 -0.95 -9.48
C SER A 47 9.07 -1.23 -7.99
N LYS A 48 8.53 -2.41 -7.64
CA LYS A 48 8.12 -2.79 -6.28
C LYS A 48 8.47 -4.27 -6.02
N PRO A 49 9.76 -4.60 -5.81
CA PRO A 49 10.21 -5.99 -5.66
C PRO A 49 9.57 -6.72 -4.46
N GLU A 50 9.17 -5.98 -3.40
CA GLU A 50 8.45 -6.55 -2.25
C GLU A 50 7.10 -7.18 -2.62
N LEU A 51 6.50 -6.80 -3.76
CA LEU A 51 5.27 -7.42 -4.26
C LEU A 51 5.51 -8.72 -5.01
N GLY A 52 6.77 -9.11 -5.26
CA GLY A 52 7.09 -10.28 -6.07
C GLY A 52 6.44 -11.57 -5.56
N ASP A 53 6.42 -11.79 -4.24
CA ASP A 53 5.79 -12.97 -3.65
C ASP A 53 4.26 -12.91 -3.70
N LEU A 54 3.67 -11.72 -3.53
CA LEU A 54 2.24 -11.52 -3.73
C LEU A 54 1.85 -11.80 -5.19
N ILE A 55 2.60 -11.28 -6.15
CA ILE A 55 2.36 -11.47 -7.59
C ILE A 55 2.41 -12.96 -7.95
N LYS A 56 3.39 -13.71 -7.43
CA LYS A 56 3.45 -15.18 -7.62
C LYS A 56 2.20 -15.87 -7.11
N GLN A 57 1.67 -15.46 -5.95
CA GLN A 57 0.46 -16.04 -5.36
C GLN A 57 -0.81 -15.69 -6.12
N ILE A 58 -0.91 -14.47 -6.66
CA ILE A 58 -2.11 -14.01 -7.39
C ILE A 58 -2.09 -14.39 -8.88
N LYS A 59 -0.92 -14.69 -9.46
CA LYS A 59 -0.76 -15.07 -10.88
C LYS A 59 -1.75 -16.14 -11.36
N PRO A 60 -2.06 -17.21 -10.60
CA PRO A 60 -3.07 -18.19 -11.00
C PRO A 60 -4.50 -17.64 -11.12
N PHE A 61 -4.80 -16.54 -10.43
CA PHE A 61 -6.13 -15.92 -10.37
C PHE A 61 -6.31 -14.73 -11.31
N LEU A 62 -5.22 -14.27 -11.96
CA LEU A 62 -5.25 -13.16 -12.92
C LEU A 62 -5.73 -13.58 -14.32
N SER A 63 -6.07 -14.85 -14.52
CA SER A 63 -6.58 -15.37 -15.79
C SER A 63 -8.11 -15.39 -15.81
N LYS A 64 -8.69 -14.54 -16.66
CA LYS A 64 -9.91 -14.83 -17.41
C LYS A 64 -9.59 -14.75 -18.89
#